data_AF-A0A163YFA0-F1
#
_entry.id   AF-A0A163YFA0-F1
#
_cell.length_a   1.000
_cell.length_b   1.000
_cell.length_c   1.000
_cell.angle_alpha   90.00
_cell.angle_beta   90.00
_cell.angle_gamma   90.00
#
_symmetry.space_group_name_H-M   'P 1'
#
loop_
_entity.id
_entity.type
_entity.pdbx_description
1 polymer ?
#
loop_
_entity_poly.entity_id
_entity_poly.type
_entity_poly.pdbx_seq_one_letter_code
_entity_poly.pdbx_strand_id
1 'polypeptide(L)'
;MRDNGRFGPIEWAVAGRPRPGEHTCGDLPIAVQIGDDAVLFGVLDGLGHGPEAARAARIAVDVLNDARDERLEVLIQLCHRMLSGTRGVAMTLARIDFPAGGLCWTGVGNVAANLVAKAISGVRISSSVRLTAGIVGYRVPEVTPAKVVPIRAGDLLVIASDGITDDHLDHIDFAASATAIAEQILVKHAKDTDDAMVLAARHRGIST
;
A
#
# COMPACT_ATOMS: atom_id res chain seq x y z
N MET A 1 2.87 -12.80 7.10
CA MET A 1 1.93 -11.76 7.57
C MET A 1 0.65 -11.85 6.75
N ARG A 2 -0.51 -11.91 7.40
CA ARG A 2 -1.83 -11.88 6.76
C ARG A 2 -2.79 -11.12 7.66
N ASP A 3 -3.57 -10.23 7.07
CA ASP A 3 -4.65 -9.51 7.74
C ASP A 3 -5.71 -9.13 6.69
N ASN A 4 -6.94 -8.92 7.10
CA ASN A 4 -8.02 -8.53 6.22
C ASN A 4 -9.17 -7.88 6.98
N GLY A 5 -10.04 -7.21 6.24
CA GLY A 5 -11.22 -6.62 6.84
C GLY A 5 -12.05 -5.85 5.84
N ARG A 6 -12.93 -5.02 6.39
CA ARG A 6 -13.80 -4.14 5.61
C ARG A 6 -13.91 -2.80 6.31
N PHE A 7 -13.74 -1.71 5.55
CA PHE A 7 -14.00 -0.34 5.98
C PHE A 7 -15.04 0.26 5.03
N GLY A 8 -16.25 0.52 5.53
CA GLY A 8 -17.36 0.96 4.70
C GLY A 8 -17.55 0.09 3.43
N PRO A 9 -17.51 0.68 2.22
CA PRO A 9 -17.66 -0.07 0.97
C PRO A 9 -16.40 -0.83 0.55
N ILE A 10 -15.28 -0.73 1.26
CA ILE A 10 -14.00 -1.30 0.84
C ILE A 10 -13.69 -2.60 1.58
N GLU A 11 -13.63 -3.72 0.85
CA GLU A 11 -13.03 -4.97 1.35
C GLU A 11 -11.53 -4.93 1.09
N TRP A 12 -10.70 -5.28 2.08
CA TRP A 12 -9.25 -5.27 1.91
C TRP A 12 -8.60 -6.51 2.53
N ALA A 13 -7.40 -6.80 2.06
CA ALA A 13 -6.52 -7.81 2.63
C ALA A 13 -5.06 -7.48 2.36
N VAL A 14 -4.20 -8.03 3.21
CA VAL A 14 -2.75 -7.99 3.05
C VAL A 14 -2.18 -9.39 3.13
N ALA A 15 -1.16 -9.64 2.32
CA ALA A 15 -0.35 -10.85 2.37
C ALA A 15 1.11 -10.45 2.22
N GLY A 16 1.96 -10.95 3.10
CA GLY A 16 3.39 -10.71 3.01
C GLY A 16 4.22 -11.80 3.68
N ARG A 17 5.50 -11.88 3.31
CA ARG A 17 6.46 -12.82 3.88
C ARG A 17 7.83 -12.13 4.02
N PRO A 18 8.62 -12.53 5.02
CA PRO A 18 10.02 -12.12 5.03
C PRO A 18 10.77 -12.74 3.86
N ARG A 19 11.92 -12.16 3.54
CA ARG A 19 12.93 -12.75 2.68
C ARG A 19 13.25 -14.16 3.16
N PRO A 20 13.41 -15.15 2.26
CA PRO A 20 13.86 -16.48 2.64
C PRO A 20 15.15 -16.43 3.47
N GLY A 21 15.11 -17.06 4.65
CA GLY A 21 16.21 -17.04 5.62
C GLY A 21 16.08 -15.98 6.72
N GLU A 22 15.20 -14.99 6.55
CA GLU A 22 14.86 -14.02 7.60
C GLU A 22 13.64 -14.47 8.42
N HIS A 23 13.62 -14.09 9.69
CA HIS A 23 12.48 -14.34 10.58
C HIS A 23 11.55 -13.13 10.71
N THR A 24 12.02 -11.94 10.32
CA THR A 24 11.28 -10.68 10.45
C THR A 24 11.24 -9.98 9.10
N CYS A 25 10.03 -9.63 8.67
CA CYS A 25 9.77 -8.90 7.43
C CYS A 25 10.07 -7.42 7.65
N GLY A 26 10.90 -6.82 6.79
CA GLY A 26 11.15 -5.39 6.70
C GLY A 26 9.95 -4.60 6.19
N ASP A 27 9.11 -5.22 5.38
CA ASP A 27 7.87 -4.63 4.90
C ASP A 27 6.75 -4.67 5.94
N LEU A 28 5.98 -3.58 6.05
CA LEU A 28 4.75 -3.51 6.85
C LEU A 28 3.60 -2.83 6.10
N PRO A 29 2.36 -3.29 6.28
CA PRO A 29 1.19 -2.64 5.73
C PRO A 29 0.62 -1.62 6.73
N ILE A 30 -0.22 -0.72 6.22
CA ILE A 30 -1.18 0.04 7.02
C ILE A 30 -2.56 -0.04 6.38
N ALA A 31 -3.57 -0.22 7.23
CA ALA A 31 -4.98 -0.24 6.87
C ALA A 31 -5.78 0.27 8.07
N VAL A 32 -6.10 1.57 8.09
CA VAL A 32 -6.75 2.23 9.24
C VAL A 32 -7.90 3.13 8.80
N GLN A 33 -9.01 3.06 9.52
CA GLN A 33 -10.19 3.88 9.29
C GLN A 33 -9.94 5.35 9.73
N ILE A 34 -10.40 6.30 8.92
CA ILE A 34 -10.37 7.74 9.18
C ILE A 34 -11.83 8.19 9.35
N GLY A 35 -12.24 8.50 10.58
CA GLY A 35 -13.65 8.76 10.89
C GLY A 35 -14.56 7.61 10.42
N ASP A 36 -15.74 7.93 9.91
CA ASP A 36 -16.68 6.94 9.34
C ASP A 36 -16.65 6.87 7.81
N ASP A 37 -15.97 7.84 7.16
CA ASP A 37 -16.13 8.14 5.75
C ASP A 37 -14.87 7.92 4.91
N ALA A 38 -13.74 7.54 5.53
CA ALA A 38 -12.50 7.33 4.80
C ALA A 38 -11.63 6.23 5.40
N VAL A 39 -10.63 5.81 4.63
CA VAL A 39 -9.63 4.83 5.04
C VAL A 39 -8.26 5.22 4.48
N LEU A 40 -7.21 4.99 5.27
CA LEU A 40 -5.82 5.05 4.87
C LEU A 40 -5.27 3.65 4.67
N PHE A 41 -4.79 3.38 3.46
CA PHE A 41 -4.01 2.20 3.10
C PHE A 41 -2.58 2.56 2.78
N GLY A 42 -1.67 1.61 2.92
CA GLY A 42 -0.29 1.76 2.47
C GLY A 42 0.54 0.51 2.67
N VAL A 43 1.70 0.52 2.04
CA VAL A 43 2.78 -0.44 2.26
C VAL A 43 4.06 0.37 2.46
N LEU A 44 4.85 -0.05 3.44
CA LEU A 44 6.13 0.54 3.81
C LEU A 44 7.17 -0.56 3.68
N ASP A 45 8.22 -0.28 2.91
CA ASP A 45 9.39 -1.14 2.71
C ASP A 45 10.55 -0.51 3.50
N GLY A 46 10.94 -1.17 4.59
CA GLY A 46 12.07 -0.75 5.40
C GLY A 46 13.38 -1.11 4.74
N LEU A 47 14.31 -0.16 4.63
CA LEU A 47 15.52 -0.38 3.82
C LEU A 47 16.34 -1.61 4.26
N GLY A 48 16.60 -2.49 3.29
CA GLY A 48 17.26 -3.78 3.52
C GLY A 48 16.27 -4.81 4.05
N HIS A 49 16.73 -5.72 4.90
CA HIS A 49 15.87 -6.76 5.47
C HIS A 49 16.14 -6.96 6.96
N GLY A 50 15.27 -7.76 7.59
CA GLY A 50 15.41 -8.19 8.98
C GLY A 50 14.98 -7.14 10.02
N PRO A 51 15.39 -7.30 11.29
CA PRO A 51 14.82 -6.54 12.40
C PRO A 51 14.96 -5.02 12.31
N GLU A 52 16.07 -4.49 11.77
CA GLU A 52 16.28 -3.04 11.65
C GLU A 52 15.43 -2.39 10.55
N ALA A 53 15.19 -3.11 9.45
CA ALA A 53 14.24 -2.69 8.42
C ALA A 53 12.82 -2.65 9.01
N ALA A 54 12.43 -3.73 9.68
CA ALA A 54 11.14 -3.84 10.34
C ALA A 54 10.91 -2.77 11.42
N ARG A 55 11.98 -2.40 12.15
CA ARG A 55 11.94 -1.33 13.14
C ARG A 55 11.65 0.03 12.50
N ALA A 56 12.29 0.34 11.37
CA ALA A 56 12.02 1.58 10.63
C ALA A 56 10.57 1.60 10.12
N ALA A 57 10.12 0.52 9.47
CA ALA A 57 8.74 0.41 9.00
C ALA A 57 7.73 0.55 10.15
N ARG A 58 8.00 -0.03 11.33
CA ARG A 58 7.09 0.03 12.48
C ARG A 58 6.94 1.44 13.04
N ILE A 59 8.05 2.18 13.19
CA ILE A 59 8.00 3.59 13.62
C ILE A 59 7.12 4.41 12.68
N ALA A 60 7.22 4.18 11.37
CA ALA A 60 6.37 4.88 10.41
C ALA A 60 4.89 4.46 10.52
N VAL A 61 4.59 3.17 10.67
CA VAL A 61 3.22 2.70 10.91
C VAL A 61 2.62 3.34 12.16
N ASP A 62 3.36 3.45 13.25
CA ASP A 62 2.90 4.08 14.50
C ASP A 62 2.56 5.56 14.26
N VAL A 63 3.44 6.31 13.59
CA VAL A 63 3.21 7.72 13.22
C VAL A 63 1.96 7.88 12.35
N LEU A 64 1.77 7.00 11.38
CA LEU A 64 0.62 7.04 10.49
C LEU A 64 -0.69 6.70 11.22
N ASN A 65 -0.67 5.78 12.18
CA ASN A 65 -1.85 5.46 12.99
C ASN A 65 -2.27 6.66 13.85
N ASP A 66 -1.30 7.34 14.47
CA ASP A 66 -1.54 8.48 15.35
C ASP A 66 -2.01 9.72 14.57
N ALA A 67 -1.47 9.95 13.37
CA ALA A 67 -1.74 11.13 12.56
C ALA A 67 -2.69 10.89 11.37
N ARG A 68 -3.38 9.75 11.31
CA ARG A 68 -4.15 9.26 10.13
C ARG A 68 -5.10 10.26 9.48
N ASP A 69 -5.61 11.24 10.23
CA ASP A 69 -6.55 12.25 9.73
C ASP A 69 -5.86 13.33 8.85
N GLU A 70 -4.54 13.45 8.93
CA GLU A 70 -3.73 14.41 8.20
C GLU A 70 -3.71 14.15 6.67
N ARG A 71 -3.26 15.17 5.93
CA ARG A 71 -3.02 15.05 4.49
C ARG A 71 -1.84 14.10 4.22
N LEU A 72 -1.87 13.37 3.10
CA LEU A 72 -0.87 12.34 2.81
C LEU A 72 0.57 12.89 2.73
N GLU A 73 0.75 14.09 2.20
CA GLU A 73 2.05 14.77 2.18
C GLU A 73 2.53 15.17 3.58
N VAL A 74 1.61 15.54 4.48
CA VAL A 74 1.92 15.83 5.88
C VAL A 74 2.33 14.55 6.60
N LEU A 75 1.63 13.44 6.34
CA LEU A 75 2.00 12.10 6.84
C LEU A 75 3.42 11.71 6.41
N ILE A 76 3.78 11.89 5.13
CA ILE A 76 5.14 11.60 4.67
C ILE A 76 6.18 12.47 5.40
N GLN A 77 5.91 13.77 5.62
CA GLN A 77 6.83 14.65 6.34
C GLN A 77 6.95 14.30 7.83
N LEU A 78 5.86 13.86 8.46
CA LEU A 78 5.88 13.33 9.83
C LEU A 78 6.74 12.07 9.91
N CYS A 79 6.51 11.09 9.03
CA CYS A 79 7.35 9.90 8.94
C CYS A 79 8.82 10.25 8.67
N HIS A 80 9.09 11.19 7.75
CA HIS A 80 10.46 11.60 7.44
C HIS A 80 11.22 12.10 8.67
N ARG A 81 10.59 12.92 9.51
CA ARG A 81 11.20 13.41 10.75
C ARG A 81 11.40 12.30 11.77
N MET A 82 10.39 11.45 11.97
CA MET A 82 10.43 10.39 12.98
C MET A 82 11.36 9.23 12.64
N LEU A 83 11.63 9.02 11.35
CA LEU A 83 12.57 8.01 10.86
C LEU A 83 14.02 8.49 10.80
N SER A 84 14.32 9.73 11.18
CA SER A 84 15.69 10.23 11.20
C SER A 84 16.58 9.37 12.10
N GLY A 85 17.73 8.94 11.58
CA GLY A 85 18.64 8.03 12.30
C GLY A 85 18.22 6.55 12.30
N THR A 86 17.14 6.19 11.59
CA THR A 86 16.82 4.79 11.28
C THR A 86 17.36 4.41 9.89
N ARG A 87 17.09 3.19 9.42
CA ARG A 87 17.35 2.82 8.03
C ARG A 87 16.48 3.59 7.02
N GLY A 88 15.37 4.16 7.48
CA GLY A 88 14.37 4.78 6.64
C GLY A 88 13.48 3.75 5.93
N VAL A 89 12.52 4.26 5.17
CA VAL A 89 11.58 3.44 4.39
C VAL A 89 11.36 4.03 3.00
N ALA A 90 11.06 3.17 2.03
CA ALA A 90 10.21 3.52 0.91
C ALA A 90 8.75 3.27 1.31
N MET A 91 7.82 4.08 0.81
CA MET A 91 6.40 3.91 1.17
C MET A 91 5.47 4.51 0.14
N THR A 92 4.29 3.91 0.03
CA THR A 92 3.15 4.49 -0.68
C THR A 92 1.92 4.50 0.21
N LEU A 93 1.25 5.64 0.24
CA LEU A 93 0.01 5.86 0.97
C LEU A 93 -1.15 6.15 0.00
N ALA A 94 -2.30 5.64 0.33
CA ALA A 94 -3.54 5.79 -0.41
C ALA A 94 -4.70 6.06 0.55
N ARG A 95 -5.38 7.20 0.39
CA ARG A 95 -6.61 7.52 1.11
C ARG A 95 -7.80 7.35 0.17
N ILE A 96 -8.79 6.58 0.60
CA ILE A 96 -10.06 6.45 -0.11
C ILE A 96 -11.14 7.16 0.70
N ASP A 97 -11.83 8.10 0.07
CA ASP A 97 -12.98 8.83 0.59
C ASP A 97 -14.27 8.20 0.04
N PHE A 98 -15.13 7.69 0.92
CA PHE A 98 -16.33 6.94 0.52
C PHE A 98 -17.40 7.85 -0.09
N PRO A 99 -17.77 8.99 0.53
CA PRO A 99 -18.79 9.88 -0.04
C PRO A 99 -18.39 10.49 -1.38
N ALA A 100 -17.15 10.93 -1.53
CA ALA A 100 -16.66 11.55 -2.77
C ALA A 100 -16.31 10.52 -3.86
N GLY A 101 -16.18 9.24 -3.51
CA GLY A 101 -15.71 8.19 -4.43
C GLY A 101 -14.31 8.48 -4.97
N GLY A 102 -13.45 9.05 -4.12
CA GLY A 102 -12.14 9.55 -4.49
C GLY A 102 -11.01 8.74 -3.87
N LEU A 103 -10.02 8.38 -4.68
CA LEU A 103 -8.73 7.85 -4.24
C LEU A 103 -7.67 8.93 -4.37
N CYS A 104 -7.03 9.29 -3.27
CA CYS A 104 -5.83 10.13 -3.23
C CYS A 104 -4.64 9.26 -2.89
N TRP A 105 -3.50 9.44 -3.57
CA TRP A 105 -2.28 8.69 -3.22
C TRP A 105 -1.01 9.51 -3.41
N THR A 106 0.07 9.05 -2.78
CA THR A 106 1.42 9.55 -2.98
C THR A 106 2.41 8.50 -2.48
N GLY A 107 3.62 8.50 -3.05
CA GLY A 107 4.64 7.54 -2.69
C GLY A 107 6.05 8.07 -2.89
N VAL A 108 6.95 7.59 -2.04
CA VAL A 108 8.38 7.88 -2.06
C VAL A 108 9.14 6.55 -2.13
N GLY A 109 10.07 6.44 -3.07
CA GLY A 109 10.84 5.22 -3.31
C GLY A 109 10.23 4.34 -4.40
N ASN A 110 10.06 3.06 -4.10
CA ASN A 110 9.83 1.94 -5.03
C ASN A 110 8.54 1.13 -4.74
N VAL A 111 7.75 1.47 -3.72
CA VAL A 111 6.50 0.76 -3.41
C VAL A 111 5.41 1.12 -4.43
N ALA A 112 5.09 0.22 -5.35
CA ALA A 112 4.13 0.48 -6.41
C ALA A 112 2.68 0.48 -5.91
N ALA A 113 1.83 1.32 -6.50
CA ALA A 113 0.38 1.26 -6.31
C ALA A 113 -0.36 1.49 -7.63
N ASN A 114 -1.35 0.62 -7.88
CA ASN A 114 -2.14 0.59 -9.10
C ASN A 114 -3.63 0.48 -8.77
N LEU A 115 -4.43 1.31 -9.43
CA LEU A 115 -5.89 1.16 -9.46
C LEU A 115 -6.25 0.38 -10.71
N VAL A 116 -6.75 -0.84 -10.54
CA VAL A 116 -7.08 -1.76 -11.62
C VAL A 116 -8.59 -2.02 -11.68
N ALA A 117 -9.09 -2.18 -12.90
CA ALA A 117 -10.49 -2.45 -13.18
C ALA A 117 -10.60 -3.65 -14.12
N LYS A 118 -11.73 -4.36 -14.03
CA LYS A 118 -12.08 -5.41 -14.99
C LYS A 118 -12.39 -4.78 -16.35
N ALA A 119 -11.82 -5.31 -17.42
CA ALA A 119 -12.11 -4.97 -18.81
C ALA A 119 -12.43 -6.24 -19.61
N ILE A 120 -12.95 -6.05 -20.84
CA ILE A 120 -13.28 -7.17 -21.75
C ILE A 120 -12.04 -8.00 -22.06
N SER A 121 -10.88 -7.35 -22.24
CA SER A 121 -9.60 -7.97 -22.53
C SER A 121 -8.82 -8.43 -21.30
N GLY A 122 -9.45 -8.49 -20.11
CA GLY A 122 -8.80 -8.87 -18.86
C GLY A 122 -8.62 -7.70 -17.91
N VAL A 123 -7.40 -7.51 -17.40
CA VAL A 123 -7.09 -6.47 -16.41
C VAL A 123 -6.77 -5.15 -17.12
N ARG A 124 -7.37 -4.05 -16.66
CA ARG A 124 -7.02 -2.70 -17.11
C ARG A 124 -6.50 -1.87 -15.94
N ILE A 125 -5.28 -1.36 -16.08
CA ILE A 125 -4.72 -0.38 -15.15
C ILE A 125 -5.35 0.98 -15.46
N SER A 126 -6.22 1.46 -14.56
CA SER A 126 -6.92 2.73 -14.70
C SER A 126 -6.06 3.92 -14.26
N SER A 127 -5.20 3.70 -13.27
CA SER A 127 -4.19 4.68 -12.85
C SER A 127 -3.08 4.01 -12.05
N SER A 128 -1.92 4.65 -12.00
CA SER A 128 -0.78 4.25 -11.18
C SER A 128 -0.28 5.46 -10.40
N VAL A 129 0.21 5.23 -9.18
CA VAL A 129 0.87 6.26 -8.39
C VAL A 129 2.13 6.75 -9.10
N ARG A 130 2.43 8.04 -9.00
CA ARG A 130 3.74 8.57 -9.41
C ARG A 130 4.64 8.55 -8.19
N LEU A 131 5.67 7.72 -8.22
CA LEU A 131 6.64 7.62 -7.14
C LEU A 131 7.68 8.72 -7.25
N THR A 132 7.93 9.38 -6.14
CA THR A 132 9.01 10.36 -6.00
C THR A 132 10.28 9.62 -5.57
N ALA A 133 11.39 9.82 -6.27
CA ALA A 133 12.66 9.21 -5.88
C ALA A 133 13.12 9.74 -4.52
N GLY A 134 13.38 8.85 -3.56
CA GLY A 134 13.80 9.23 -2.22
C GLY A 134 13.66 8.10 -1.21
N ILE A 135 14.10 8.39 0.02
CA ILE A 135 13.99 7.51 1.18
C ILE A 135 13.47 8.34 2.34
N VAL A 136 12.31 7.97 2.88
CA VAL A 136 11.70 8.61 4.05
C VAL A 136 12.56 8.30 5.27
N GLY A 137 12.97 9.33 6.03
CA GLY A 137 14.01 9.23 7.07
C GLY A 137 15.42 9.64 6.65
N TYR A 138 15.69 9.79 5.34
CA TYR A 138 17.01 10.18 4.83
C TYR A 138 16.98 11.36 3.85
N ARG A 139 16.28 11.21 2.72
CA ARG A 139 16.14 12.25 1.70
C ARG A 139 14.79 12.14 1.00
N VAL A 140 13.93 13.11 1.23
CA VAL A 140 12.61 13.21 0.58
C VAL A 140 12.57 14.54 -0.16
N PRO A 141 12.38 14.54 -1.50
CA PRO A 141 12.10 15.76 -2.24
C PRO A 141 10.80 16.42 -1.76
N GLU A 142 10.52 17.63 -2.23
CA GLU A 142 9.25 18.27 -1.94
C GLU A 142 8.08 17.38 -2.40
N VAL A 143 7.26 16.94 -1.44
CA VAL A 143 6.15 16.02 -1.72
C VAL A 143 5.03 16.82 -2.33
N THR A 144 4.81 16.62 -3.64
CA THR A 144 3.69 17.25 -4.33
C THR A 144 2.35 16.76 -3.79
N PRO A 145 1.30 17.59 -3.83
CA PRO A 145 -0.04 17.19 -3.39
C PRO A 145 -0.50 15.91 -4.08
N ALA A 146 -1.14 15.04 -3.31
CA ALA A 146 -1.65 13.76 -3.79
C ALA A 146 -2.60 13.93 -4.98
N LYS A 147 -2.43 13.08 -6.00
CA LYS A 147 -3.35 13.05 -7.15
C LYS A 147 -4.67 12.41 -6.71
N VAL A 148 -5.77 13.10 -6.97
CA VAL A 148 -7.12 12.54 -6.82
C VAL A 148 -7.52 11.82 -8.11
N VAL A 149 -7.96 10.58 -8.00
CA VAL A 149 -8.55 9.79 -9.09
C VAL A 149 -9.88 9.20 -8.64
N PRO A 150 -10.89 9.11 -9.52
CA PRO A 150 -12.14 8.46 -9.16
C PRO A 150 -11.93 6.96 -8.95
N ILE A 151 -12.55 6.41 -7.90
CA ILE A 151 -12.66 4.97 -7.67
C ILE A 151 -14.12 4.55 -7.81
N ARG A 152 -14.38 3.47 -8.55
CA ARG A 152 -15.74 2.97 -8.83
C ARG A 152 -15.95 1.62 -8.15
N ALA A 153 -17.22 1.26 -7.96
CA ALA A 153 -17.57 -0.09 -7.55
C ALA A 153 -16.98 -1.14 -8.51
N GLY A 154 -16.31 -2.15 -7.95
CA GLY A 154 -15.58 -3.18 -8.68
C GLY A 154 -14.09 -2.87 -8.88
N ASP A 155 -13.66 -1.61 -8.77
CA ASP A 155 -12.24 -1.26 -8.86
C ASP A 155 -11.46 -1.84 -7.67
N LEU A 156 -10.20 -2.17 -7.95
CA LEU A 156 -9.28 -2.78 -7.01
C LEU A 156 -8.00 -1.92 -6.94
N LEU A 157 -7.69 -1.42 -5.75
CA LEU A 157 -6.38 -0.88 -5.42
C LEU A 157 -5.45 -2.03 -5.06
N VAL A 158 -4.29 -2.10 -5.72
CA VAL A 158 -3.19 -3.02 -5.38
C VAL A 158 -1.97 -2.17 -5.05
N ILE A 159 -1.41 -2.35 -3.85
CA ILE A 159 -0.13 -1.77 -3.42
C ILE A 159 0.85 -2.92 -3.20
N ALA A 160 2.05 -2.84 -3.77
CA ALA A 160 3.05 -3.90 -3.69
C ALA A 160 4.44 -3.31 -3.42
N SER A 161 5.21 -3.95 -2.52
CA SER A 161 6.64 -3.65 -2.37
C SER A 161 7.44 -4.16 -3.58
N ASP A 162 8.71 -3.77 -3.68
CA ASP A 162 9.56 -4.19 -4.80
C ASP A 162 9.99 -5.67 -4.71
N GLY A 163 9.72 -6.35 -3.59
CA GLY A 163 9.75 -7.80 -3.47
C GLY A 163 8.73 -8.54 -4.33
N ILE A 164 7.77 -7.84 -4.95
CA ILE A 164 6.81 -8.38 -5.90
C ILE A 164 7.26 -8.06 -7.33
N THR A 165 7.14 -9.01 -8.27
CA THR A 165 7.50 -8.77 -9.68
C THR A 165 6.50 -7.84 -10.39
N ASP A 166 6.95 -7.10 -11.39
CA ASP A 166 6.14 -6.05 -12.06
C ASP A 166 4.92 -6.58 -12.82
N ASP A 167 4.94 -7.86 -13.22
CA ASP A 167 3.87 -8.56 -13.94
C ASP A 167 2.72 -9.07 -13.04
N HIS A 168 2.72 -8.72 -11.75
CA HIS A 168 1.75 -9.19 -10.77
C HIS A 168 0.28 -8.86 -11.05
N LEU A 169 0.00 -7.99 -12.03
CA LEU A 169 -1.36 -7.58 -12.40
C LEU A 169 -1.94 -8.34 -13.59
N ASP A 170 -1.15 -9.13 -14.32
CA ASP A 170 -1.57 -9.68 -15.62
C ASP A 170 -2.74 -10.66 -15.53
N HIS A 171 -2.92 -11.32 -14.39
CA HIS A 171 -3.87 -12.42 -14.22
C HIS A 171 -4.70 -12.33 -12.93
N ILE A 172 -5.18 -11.13 -12.60
CA ILE A 172 -6.09 -10.94 -11.45
C ILE A 172 -7.47 -11.51 -11.78
N ASP A 173 -7.92 -12.48 -10.97
CA ASP A 173 -9.31 -12.93 -10.96
C ASP A 173 -10.20 -11.91 -10.24
N PHE A 174 -10.93 -11.11 -11.01
CA PHE A 174 -11.88 -10.13 -10.46
C PHE A 174 -13.10 -10.75 -9.77
N ALA A 175 -13.34 -12.06 -9.88
CA ALA A 175 -14.38 -12.73 -9.09
C ALA A 175 -13.90 -13.05 -7.65
N ALA A 176 -12.60 -13.21 -7.44
CA ALA A 176 -12.02 -13.59 -6.15
C ALA A 176 -12.18 -12.50 -5.07
N SER A 177 -12.03 -12.88 -3.80
CA SER A 177 -11.97 -11.96 -2.65
C SER A 177 -10.66 -11.16 -2.65
N ALA A 178 -10.62 -10.05 -1.90
CA ALA A 178 -9.37 -9.29 -1.73
C ALA A 178 -8.27 -10.16 -1.10
N THR A 179 -8.66 -11.03 -0.15
CA THR A 179 -7.75 -12.01 0.47
C THR A 179 -7.15 -12.97 -0.54
N ALA A 180 -7.99 -13.62 -1.35
CA ALA A 180 -7.52 -14.56 -2.36
C ALA A 180 -6.61 -13.88 -3.40
N ILE A 181 -6.90 -12.63 -3.78
CA ILE A 181 -6.04 -11.87 -4.69
C ILE A 181 -4.68 -11.58 -4.06
N ALA A 182 -4.64 -11.02 -2.85
CA ALA A 182 -3.37 -10.70 -2.18
C ALA A 182 -2.51 -11.96 -1.99
N GLU A 183 -3.11 -13.07 -1.58
CA GLU A 183 -2.41 -14.35 -1.42
C GLU A 183 -1.90 -14.91 -2.75
N GLN A 184 -2.72 -14.87 -3.81
CA GLN A 184 -2.30 -15.36 -5.14
C GLN A 184 -1.17 -14.52 -5.73
N ILE A 185 -1.23 -13.19 -5.56
CA ILE A 185 -0.14 -12.31 -6.00
C ILE A 185 1.13 -12.68 -5.25
N LEU A 186 1.08 -12.77 -3.92
CA LEU A 186 2.24 -13.11 -3.11
C LEU A 186 2.83 -14.47 -3.51
N VAL A 187 2.00 -15.50 -3.68
CA VAL A 187 2.47 -16.86 -4.01
C VAL A 187 3.14 -16.92 -5.39
N LYS A 188 2.63 -16.19 -6.38
CA LYS A 188 3.12 -16.28 -7.76
C LYS A 188 4.26 -15.30 -8.06
N HIS A 189 4.28 -14.15 -7.40
CA HIS A 189 5.11 -13.01 -7.81
C HIS A 189 6.10 -12.55 -6.72
N ALA A 190 6.10 -13.15 -5.52
CA ALA A 190 7.09 -12.80 -4.51
C ALA A 190 8.48 -13.35 -4.87
N LYS A 191 9.46 -12.44 -4.95
CA LYS A 191 10.87 -12.74 -5.17
C LYS A 191 11.47 -13.45 -3.96
N ASP A 192 12.45 -14.31 -4.19
CA ASP A 192 13.20 -14.97 -3.12
C ASP A 192 14.42 -14.18 -2.63
N THR A 193 14.64 -13.01 -3.21
CA THR A 193 15.77 -12.14 -2.88
C THR A 193 15.42 -11.06 -1.86
N ASP A 194 14.13 -10.88 -1.54
CA ASP A 194 13.67 -9.76 -0.72
C ASP A 194 12.46 -10.09 0.17
N ASP A 195 12.16 -9.19 1.10
CA ASP A 195 10.87 -9.12 1.77
C ASP A 195 9.78 -8.82 0.72
N ALA A 196 8.58 -9.38 0.89
CA ALA A 196 7.53 -9.23 -0.11
C ALA A 196 6.18 -8.95 0.54
N MET A 197 5.49 -7.92 0.07
CA MET A 197 4.21 -7.49 0.61
C MET A 197 3.25 -6.98 -0.45
N VAL A 198 1.99 -7.37 -0.29
CA VAL A 198 0.87 -6.97 -1.14
C VAL A 198 -0.29 -6.54 -0.27
N LEU A 199 -0.89 -5.39 -0.60
CA LEU A 199 -2.19 -4.95 -0.11
C LEU A 199 -3.17 -4.88 -1.27
N ALA A 200 -4.31 -5.52 -1.13
CA ALA A 200 -5.42 -5.49 -2.09
C ALA A 200 -6.65 -4.88 -1.43
N ALA A 201 -7.24 -3.85 -2.00
CA ALA A 201 -8.44 -3.17 -1.49
C ALA A 201 -9.47 -2.95 -2.61
N ARG A 202 -10.62 -3.61 -2.53
CA ARG A 202 -11.68 -3.60 -3.54
C ARG A 202 -12.88 -2.78 -3.09
N HIS A 203 -13.34 -1.89 -3.94
CA HIS A 203 -14.60 -1.19 -3.74
C HIS A 203 -15.78 -2.12 -4.03
N ARG A 204 -16.48 -2.61 -3.01
CA ARG A 204 -17.63 -3.51 -3.13
C ARG A 204 -18.96 -2.81 -3.42
N GLY A 205 -18.96 -1.49 -3.45
CA GLY A 205 -20.19 -0.71 -3.56
C GLY A 205 -20.83 -0.52 -2.18
N ILE A 206 -21.81 0.36 -2.12
CA ILE A 206 -22.62 0.54 -0.92
C ILE A 206 -23.66 -0.58 -0.94
N SER A 207 -23.68 -1.42 0.11
CA SER A 207 -24.81 -2.32 0.32
C SER A 207 -26.04 -1.45 0.58
N THR A 208 -26.99 -1.47 -0.36
CA THR A 208 -28.30 -0.85 -0.17
C THR A 208 -29.17 -1.70 0.72
#